data_AF-A0A2J6WV57-F1
#
_entry.id   AF-A0A2J6WV57-F1
#
_cell.length_a   1.000
_cell.length_b   1.000
_cell.length_c   1.000
_cell.angle_alpha   90.00
_cell.angle_beta   90.00
_cell.angle_gamma   90.00
#
_symmetry.space_group_name_H-M   'P 1'
#
loop_
_entity.id
_entity.type
_entity.pdbx_description
1 polymer ?
#
loop_
_entity_poly.entity_id
_entity_poly.type
_entity_poly.pdbx_seq_one_letter_code
_entity_poly.pdbx_strand_id
1 'polypeptide(L)'
;APDGSRQTYPLQPAIPIIIEPEQVGLYHLYEWAGTQLLSETTIPVNAGAIGEADPTPRLTSTTLGPVATTPTAQPVTVPQPLWSWLLIATIIVLVVEWFYVQRRPSVEAR
;
A
#
# COMPACT_ATOMS: atom_id res chain seq x y z
N ALA A 1 30.94 10.45 4.87
CA ALA A 1 30.56 10.83 3.50
C ALA A 1 30.16 9.57 2.76
N PRO A 2 29.21 9.59 1.81
CA PRO A 2 28.80 8.39 1.10
C PRO A 2 30.04 7.77 0.44
N ASP A 3 30.29 6.51 0.74
CA ASP A 3 31.46 5.77 0.26
C ASP A 3 31.27 5.21 -1.16
N GLY A 4 30.05 5.31 -1.70
CA GLY A 4 29.69 4.74 -3.00
C GLY A 4 29.79 3.20 -3.01
N SER A 5 29.75 2.58 -1.83
CA SER A 5 29.87 1.14 -1.71
C SER A 5 28.67 0.43 -2.33
N ARG A 6 28.95 -0.69 -3.00
CA ARG A 6 27.94 -1.57 -3.59
C ARG A 6 28.03 -2.93 -2.93
N GLN A 7 26.91 -3.41 -2.43
CA GLN A 7 26.78 -4.75 -1.90
C GLN A 7 25.85 -5.57 -2.80
N THR A 8 26.18 -6.84 -3.00
CA THR A 8 25.41 -7.76 -3.84
C THR A 8 25.05 -8.98 -3.01
N TYR A 9 23.77 -9.34 -3.04
CA TYR A 9 23.23 -10.45 -2.25
C TYR A 9 22.62 -11.50 -3.19
N PRO A 10 22.95 -12.81 -3.03
CA PRO A 10 22.33 -13.86 -3.82
C PRO A 10 20.89 -14.09 -3.34
N LEU A 11 19.91 -13.74 -4.17
CA LEU A 11 18.49 -13.98 -3.88
C LEU A 11 18.14 -15.45 -4.06
N GLN A 12 17.53 -16.06 -3.04
CA GLN A 12 16.99 -17.42 -3.10
C GLN A 12 15.45 -17.35 -3.04
N PRO A 13 14.74 -18.17 -3.84
CA PRO A 13 13.29 -18.24 -3.76
C PRO A 13 12.83 -18.58 -2.34
N ALA A 14 11.87 -17.83 -1.82
CA ALA A 14 11.23 -18.01 -0.52
C ALA A 14 12.10 -17.74 0.73
N ILE A 15 13.33 -17.24 0.60
CA ILE A 15 14.15 -16.82 1.75
C ILE A 15 14.36 -15.31 1.70
N PRO A 16 13.78 -14.54 2.65
CA PRO A 16 13.99 -13.10 2.71
C PRO A 16 15.43 -12.80 3.13
N ILE A 17 16.02 -11.78 2.50
CA ILE A 17 17.31 -11.22 2.90
C ILE A 17 17.06 -9.94 3.67
N ILE A 18 17.69 -9.81 4.83
CA ILE A 18 17.64 -8.60 5.65
C ILE A 18 18.87 -7.76 5.32
N ILE A 19 18.64 -6.49 4.99
CA ILE A 19 19.70 -5.51 4.74
C ILE A 19 19.57 -4.44 5.82
N GLU A 20 20.64 -4.22 6.58
CA GLU A 20 20.72 -3.21 7.63
C GLU A 20 21.65 -2.08 7.19
N PRO A 21 21.10 -0.97 6.68
CA PRO A 21 21.90 0.17 6.27
C PRO A 21 22.53 0.88 7.48
N GLU A 22 23.86 0.93 7.54
CA GLU A 22 24.62 1.58 8.62
C GLU A 22 24.72 3.11 8.46
N GLN A 23 24.44 3.63 7.27
CA GLN A 23 24.58 5.05 6.94
C GLN A 23 23.22 5.66 6.58
N VAL A 24 23.06 6.96 6.86
CA VAL A 24 21.87 7.71 6.46
C VAL A 24 22.00 8.16 5.00
N GLY A 25 20.92 8.10 4.23
CA GLY A 25 20.94 8.53 2.84
C GLY A 25 19.90 7.85 1.94
N LEU A 26 20.11 8.00 0.62
CA LEU A 26 19.30 7.34 -0.40
C LEU A 26 20.02 6.07 -0.87
N TYR A 27 19.34 4.93 -0.75
CA TYR A 27 19.84 3.64 -1.20
C TYR A 27 19.17 3.26 -2.50
N HIS A 28 19.96 2.95 -3.53
CA HIS A 28 19.49 2.42 -4.80
C HIS A 28 19.54 0.90 -4.77
N LEU A 29 18.38 0.27 -4.93
CA LEU A 29 18.24 -1.18 -4.94
C LEU A 29 18.01 -1.64 -6.38
N TYR A 30 18.83 -2.59 -6.83
CA TYR A 30 18.73 -3.17 -8.17
C TYR A 30 18.57 -4.68 -8.05
N GLU A 31 17.48 -5.20 -8.58
CA GLU A 31 17.21 -6.62 -8.67
C GLU A 31 17.53 -7.13 -10.08
N TRP A 32 18.34 -8.18 -10.17
CA TRP A 32 18.80 -8.75 -11.44
C TRP A 32 18.47 -10.24 -11.52
N ALA A 33 18.01 -10.68 -12.70
CA ALA A 33 17.98 -12.07 -13.11
C ALA A 33 19.07 -12.30 -14.17
N GLY A 34 20.25 -12.73 -13.73
CA GLY A 34 21.42 -12.83 -14.61
C GLY A 34 21.86 -11.45 -15.11
N THR A 35 21.70 -11.20 -16.41
CA THR A 35 22.02 -9.90 -17.05
C THR A 35 20.81 -8.99 -17.22
N GLN A 36 19.61 -9.45 -16.88
CA GLN A 36 18.37 -8.68 -17.01
C GLN A 36 18.04 -7.98 -15.70
N LEU A 37 17.86 -6.66 -15.73
CA LEU A 37 17.31 -5.90 -14.61
C LEU A 37 15.82 -6.22 -14.48
N LEU A 38 15.40 -6.71 -13.32
CA LEU A 38 14.01 -7.03 -13.00
C LEU A 38 13.29 -5.84 -12.35
N SER A 39 13.96 -5.17 -11.43
CA SER A 39 13.37 -4.10 -10.62
C SER A 39 14.44 -3.12 -10.16
N GLU A 40 14.07 -1.84 -10.10
CA GLU A 40 14.87 -0.77 -9.53
C GLU A 40 14.00 0.04 -8.57
N THR A 41 14.52 0.35 -7.39
CA THR A 41 13.83 1.23 -6.44
C THR A 41 14.81 2.04 -5.63
N THR A 42 14.34 3.16 -5.08
CA THR A 42 15.12 4.02 -4.20
C THR A 42 14.47 4.07 -2.82
N ILE A 43 15.23 3.76 -1.79
CA ILE A 43 14.75 3.73 -0.40
C ILE A 43 15.47 4.82 0.39
N PRO A 44 14.75 5.83 0.92
CA PRO A 44 15.32 6.78 1.85
C PRO A 44 15.48 6.13 3.23
N VAL A 45 16.71 6.11 3.74
CA VAL A 45 17.04 5.62 5.08
C VAL A 45 17.44 6.81 5.93
N ASN A 46 16.61 7.16 6.90
CA ASN A 46 16.85 8.27 7.83
C ASN A 46 17.28 9.57 7.12
N ALA A 47 16.74 9.81 5.92
CA ALA A 47 17.09 10.97 5.08
C ALA A 47 16.41 12.28 5.52
N GLY A 48 15.63 12.25 6.61
CA GLY A 48 15.07 13.46 7.23
C GLY A 48 16.10 14.17 8.09
N ALA A 49 16.08 15.50 8.11
CA ALA A 49 16.94 16.26 9.01
C ALA A 49 16.56 15.98 10.47
N ILE A 50 17.53 16.00 11.41
CA ILE A 50 17.26 15.85 12.85
C ILE A 50 16.18 16.85 13.33
N GLY A 51 16.06 18.01 12.68
CA GLY A 51 15.02 19.02 12.95
C GLY A 51 13.62 18.69 12.41
N GLU A 52 13.47 17.72 11.51
CA GLU A 52 12.15 17.24 11.03
C GLU A 52 11.58 16.14 11.95
N ALA A 53 12.45 15.45 12.69
CA ALA A 53 12.07 14.47 13.70
C ALA A 53 11.91 15.09 15.11
N ASP A 54 12.16 16.39 15.26
CA ASP A 54 11.98 17.13 16.52
C ASP A 54 10.48 17.37 16.75
N PRO A 55 9.81 16.62 17.65
CA PRO A 55 8.38 16.84 17.91
C PRO A 55 8.13 18.11 18.71
N THR A 56 9.19 18.86 19.08
CA THR A 56 9.07 20.07 19.89
C THR A 56 8.31 21.14 19.10
N PRO A 57 7.07 21.47 19.50
CA PRO A 57 6.28 22.47 18.80
C PRO A 57 6.95 23.83 18.98
N ARG A 58 7.51 24.39 17.91
CA ARG A 58 8.07 25.74 17.90
C ARG A 58 6.95 26.74 17.74
N LEU A 59 6.26 27.02 18.85
CA LEU A 59 5.25 28.08 18.94
C LEU A 59 5.94 29.45 18.98
N THR A 60 6.59 29.84 17.88
CA THR A 60 7.07 31.20 17.71
C THR A 60 5.88 32.05 17.24
N SER A 61 5.04 32.42 18.21
CA SER A 61 3.96 33.41 18.04
C SER A 61 2.86 33.02 17.05
N THR A 62 2.23 31.86 17.24
CA THR A 62 0.85 31.71 16.76
C THR A 62 -0.05 32.37 17.80
N THR A 63 -0.46 33.61 17.53
CA THR A 63 -1.61 34.20 18.24
C THR A 63 -2.78 33.25 18.03
N LEU A 64 -3.17 32.53 19.09
CA LEU A 64 -4.42 31.80 19.11
C LEU A 64 -5.52 32.86 18.91
N GLY A 65 -5.98 33.01 17.67
CA GLY A 65 -7.21 33.74 17.39
C GLY A 65 -8.33 33.18 18.26
N PRO A 66 -9.38 33.96 18.54
CA PRO A 66 -10.49 33.50 19.35
C PRO A 66 -10.95 32.14 18.83
N VAL A 67 -11.08 31.18 19.75
CA VAL A 67 -11.55 29.82 19.46
C VAL A 67 -12.80 29.95 18.61
N ALA A 68 -12.69 29.62 17.33
CA ALA A 68 -13.85 29.52 16.47
C ALA A 68 -14.74 28.47 17.13
N THR A 69 -15.90 28.88 17.63
CA THR A 69 -16.95 27.95 18.05
C THR A 69 -17.20 27.03 16.87
N THR A 70 -16.78 25.78 17.02
CA THR A 70 -17.05 24.74 16.04
C THR A 70 -18.56 24.72 15.84
N PRO A 71 -19.07 24.96 14.62
CA PRO A 71 -20.49 24.79 14.38
C PRO A 71 -20.83 23.35 14.76
N THR A 72 -21.84 23.18 15.61
CA THR A 72 -22.40 21.87 15.95
C THR A 72 -22.61 21.11 14.65
N ALA A 73 -21.78 20.10 14.40
CA ALA A 73 -21.87 19.30 13.20
C ALA A 73 -23.25 18.66 13.20
N GLN A 74 -24.13 19.15 12.33
CA GLN A 74 -25.40 18.49 12.06
C GLN A 74 -25.06 17.06 11.63
N PRO A 75 -25.73 16.03 12.15
CA PRO A 75 -25.47 14.66 11.75
C PRO A 75 -25.66 14.59 10.24
N VAL A 76 -24.54 14.38 9.53
CA VAL A 76 -24.55 14.24 8.09
C VAL A 76 -25.24 12.90 7.82
N THR A 77 -26.45 12.92 7.28
CA THR A 77 -27.14 11.71 6.85
C THR A 77 -26.31 11.07 5.76
N VAL A 78 -25.53 10.04 6.09
CA VAL A 78 -24.75 9.27 5.12
C VAL A 78 -25.75 8.54 4.23
N PRO A 79 -25.79 8.82 2.91
CA PRO A 79 -26.68 8.12 2.00
C PRO A 79 -26.35 6.63 2.02
N GLN A 80 -27.36 5.77 2.19
CA GLN A 80 -27.11 4.34 2.16
C GLN A 80 -26.66 3.90 0.76
N PRO A 81 -25.70 2.96 0.66
CA PRO A 81 -25.24 2.43 -0.61
C PRO A 81 -26.36 1.69 -1.35
N LEU A 82 -26.87 2.31 -2.41
CA LEU A 82 -27.93 1.76 -3.27
C LEU A 82 -27.47 0.56 -4.13
N TRP A 83 -26.20 0.16 -4.08
CA TRP A 83 -25.67 -0.95 -4.88
C TRP A 83 -25.84 -2.33 -4.24
N SER A 84 -26.43 -2.40 -3.04
CA SER A 84 -26.65 -3.67 -2.32
C SER A 84 -27.49 -4.67 -3.13
N TRP A 85 -28.46 -4.19 -3.94
CA TRP A 85 -29.27 -5.06 -4.79
C TRP A 85 -28.48 -5.65 -5.97
N LEU A 86 -27.41 -4.97 -6.45
CA LEU A 86 -26.54 -5.50 -7.50
C LEU A 86 -25.77 -6.71 -6.98
N LEU A 87 -25.26 -6.66 -5.74
CA LEU A 87 -24.64 -7.84 -5.12
C LEU A 87 -25.61 -9.02 -5.05
N ILE A 88 -26.84 -8.77 -4.60
CA ILE A 88 -27.89 -9.81 -4.52
C ILE A 88 -28.17 -10.40 -5.91
N ALA A 89 -28.30 -9.55 -6.93
CA ALA A 89 -28.52 -10.00 -8.31
C ALA A 89 -27.36 -10.86 -8.83
N THR A 90 -26.11 -10.45 -8.61
CA THR A 90 -24.92 -11.22 -9.01
C THR A 90 -24.87 -12.59 -8.34
N ILE A 91 -25.19 -12.68 -7.04
CA ILE A 91 -25.25 -13.95 -6.32
C ILE A 91 -26.33 -14.86 -6.92
N ILE A 92 -27.51 -14.33 -7.24
CA ILE A 92 -28.59 -15.10 -7.87
C ILE A 92 -28.13 -15.65 -9.23
N VAL A 93 -27.50 -14.83 -10.07
CA VAL A 93 -26.98 -15.27 -11.38
C VAL A 93 -25.98 -16.40 -11.21
N LEU A 94 -25.06 -16.29 -10.25
CA LEU A 94 -24.03 -17.30 -10.00
C LEU A 94 -24.64 -18.62 -9.51
N VAL A 95 -25.66 -18.57 -8.65
CA VAL A 95 -26.39 -19.78 -8.21
C VAL A 95 -27.15 -20.43 -9.36
N VAL A 96 -27.80 -19.64 -10.22
CA VAL A 96 -28.52 -20.13 -11.40
C VAL A 96 -27.56 -20.76 -12.41
N GLU A 97 -26.42 -20.10 -12.68
CA GLU A 97 -25.39 -20.61 -13.57
C GLU A 97 -24.78 -21.91 -13.02
N TRP A 98 -24.44 -21.94 -11.74
CA TRP A 98 -23.95 -23.16 -11.10
C TRP A 98 -24.96 -24.31 -11.24
N PHE A 99 -26.24 -24.04 -10.97
CA PHE A 99 -27.28 -25.04 -11.12
C PHE A 99 -27.46 -25.50 -12.57
N TYR A 100 -27.35 -24.58 -13.52
CA TYR A 100 -27.38 -24.89 -14.94
C TYR A 100 -26.22 -25.79 -15.36
N VAL A 101 -25.01 -25.51 -14.90
CA VAL A 101 -23.82 -26.33 -15.15
C VAL A 101 -23.97 -27.72 -14.52
N GLN A 102 -24.45 -27.81 -13.27
CA GLN A 102 -24.69 -29.09 -12.60
C GLN A 102 -25.75 -29.95 -13.30
N ARG A 103 -26.75 -29.31 -13.92
CA ARG A 103 -27.80 -30.00 -14.68
C ARG A 103 -27.41 -30.35 -16.10
N ARG A 104 -26.31 -29.80 -16.64
CA ARG A 104 -25.81 -30.27 -17.94
C ARG A 104 -25.19 -31.64 -17.72
N PRO A 105 -25.74 -32.73 -18.30
CA PRO A 105 -25.00 -33.98 -18.36
C PRO A 105 -23.69 -33.68 -19.07
N SER A 106 -22.57 -34.09 -18.46
CA SER A 106 -21.28 -34.13 -19.14
C SER A 106 -21.49 -34.92 -20.43
N VAL A 107 -21.63 -34.22 -21.56
CA VAL A 107 -21.58 -34.87 -22.87
C VAL A 107 -20.11 -35.17 -23.07
N GLU A 108 -19.65 -36.24 -22.41
CA GLU A 108 -18.38 -36.87 -22.71
C GLU A 108 -18.45 -37.29 -24.18
N ALA A 109 -17.55 -36.67 -24.94
CA ALA A 109 -17.40 -36.84 -26.36
C ALA A 109 -17.39 -38.33 -26.73
N ARG A 110 -18.28 -38.71 -27.64
CA ARG A 110 -18.14 -39.90 -28.48
C ARG A 110 -18.07 -39.46 -29.92
#